data_AF-A0A2R6FYD6-F1
#
_entry.id   AF-A0A2R6FYD6-F1
#
_cell.length_a   1.000
_cell.length_b   1.000
_cell.length_c   1.000
_cell.angle_alpha   90.00
_cell.angle_beta   90.00
_cell.angle_gamma   90.00
#
_symmetry.space_group_name_H-M   'P 1'
#
loop_
_entity.id
_entity.type
_entity.pdbx_description
1 polymer ?
#
loop_
_entity_poly.entity_id
_entity_poly.type
_entity_poly.pdbx_seq_one_letter_code
_entity_poly.pdbx_strand_id
1 'polypeptide(L)'
;MEGEATEESQVVEDEEIEPVELLVGLAERGEIEPWDIDIVSVTDTYLSHLDAGDLRTSGRALFYASVLLRMKSNGVIETDEGGDPEPDPFEAWDAGEMPEDGSVPDPIDSLEDEMDRRLDRKQARGNPETLDELVHELRDAERRRRWKPSRTYDTTDSPRGFQRGTQTLDYRSGDDLRIEDEPSAEDVTGTAHVEDIEAIISGVEHTLYEQFDAGREEVLYAEIESAGGSRVQT
;
A
#
# COMPACT_ATOMS: atom_id res chain seq x y z
N MET A 1 -12.54 -57.35 -3.67
CA MET A 1 -12.47 -56.41 -2.55
C MET A 1 -11.00 -56.28 -2.21
N GLU A 2 -10.35 -55.13 -2.32
CA GLU A 2 -10.81 -53.76 -2.47
C GLU A 2 -9.80 -53.01 -3.33
N GLY A 3 -10.30 -52.11 -4.18
CA GLY A 3 -9.48 -51.14 -4.90
C GLY A 3 -9.20 -49.98 -3.96
N GLU A 4 -7.92 -49.71 -3.73
CA GLU A 4 -7.46 -48.53 -3.00
C GLU A 4 -7.47 -47.36 -3.97
N ALA A 5 -8.60 -46.64 -4.00
CA ALA A 5 -8.70 -45.35 -4.66
C ALA A 5 -8.02 -44.33 -3.75
N THR A 6 -6.80 -43.95 -4.10
CA THR A 6 -6.17 -42.74 -3.57
C THR A 6 -6.95 -41.55 -4.12
N GLU A 7 -7.81 -40.97 -3.29
CA GLU A 7 -8.32 -39.62 -3.48
C GLU A 7 -7.12 -38.66 -3.43
N GLU A 8 -6.66 -38.24 -4.61
CA GLU A 8 -5.81 -37.07 -4.76
C GLU A 8 -6.67 -35.86 -4.36
N SER A 9 -6.61 -35.50 -3.07
CA SER A 9 -7.02 -34.17 -2.62
C SER A 9 -6.10 -33.17 -3.32
N GLN A 10 -6.62 -32.53 -4.38
CA GLN A 10 -6.05 -31.33 -4.94
C GLN A 10 -6.06 -30.26 -3.83
N VAL A 11 -4.91 -30.10 -3.17
CA VAL A 11 -4.54 -28.85 -2.53
C VAL A 11 -4.52 -27.80 -3.64
N VAL A 12 -5.62 -27.07 -3.80
CA VAL A 12 -5.59 -25.74 -4.39
C VAL A 12 -4.71 -24.92 -3.47
N GLU A 13 -3.47 -24.72 -3.88
CA GLU A 13 -2.62 -23.69 -3.30
C GLU A 13 -3.41 -22.38 -3.48
N ASP A 14 -3.71 -21.70 -2.37
CA ASP A 14 -4.19 -20.31 -2.39
C ASP A 14 -3.08 -19.47 -3.04
N GLU A 15 -3.04 -19.46 -4.36
CA GLU A 15 -2.10 -18.68 -5.15
C GLU A 15 -2.44 -17.22 -4.90
N GLU A 16 -1.58 -16.51 -4.17
CA GLU A 16 -1.72 -15.06 -3.94
C GLU A 16 -1.91 -14.37 -5.29
N ILE A 17 -3.16 -14.01 -5.62
CA ILE A 17 -3.44 -13.34 -6.88
C ILE A 17 -2.75 -11.99 -6.84
N GLU A 18 -1.80 -11.75 -7.75
CA GLU A 18 -1.18 -10.43 -7.83
C GLU A 18 -2.26 -9.40 -8.24
N PRO A 19 -2.34 -8.23 -7.60
CA PRO A 19 -3.34 -7.21 -7.92
C PRO A 19 -3.37 -6.80 -9.40
N VAL A 20 -2.20 -6.88 -10.06
CA VAL A 20 -2.08 -6.62 -11.51
C VAL A 20 -2.67 -7.77 -12.32
N GLU A 21 -2.41 -9.01 -11.94
CA GLU A 21 -3.00 -10.19 -12.59
C GLU A 21 -4.52 -10.19 -12.45
N LEU A 22 -5.06 -9.69 -11.34
CA LEU A 22 -6.50 -9.49 -11.20
C LEU A 22 -7.04 -8.48 -12.24
N LEU A 23 -6.39 -7.32 -12.40
CA LEU A 23 -6.79 -6.32 -13.40
C LEU A 23 -6.66 -6.86 -14.83
N VAL A 24 -5.57 -7.56 -15.14
CA VAL A 24 -5.39 -8.21 -16.45
C VAL A 24 -6.45 -9.27 -16.67
N GLY A 25 -6.73 -10.11 -15.68
CA GLY A 25 -7.77 -11.14 -15.74
C GLY A 25 -9.16 -10.54 -15.95
N LEU A 26 -9.46 -9.38 -15.37
CA LEU A 26 -10.70 -8.64 -15.64
C LEU A 26 -10.79 -8.17 -17.09
N ALA A 27 -9.68 -7.71 -17.66
CA ALA A 27 -9.64 -7.31 -19.07
C ALA A 27 -9.78 -8.51 -20.01
N GLU A 28 -9.13 -9.62 -19.69
CA GLU A 28 -9.23 -10.88 -20.45
C GLU A 28 -10.65 -11.44 -20.45
N ARG A 29 -11.39 -11.30 -19.34
CA ARG A 29 -12.81 -11.67 -19.24
C ARG A 29 -13.75 -10.65 -19.89
N GLY A 30 -13.24 -9.50 -20.33
CA GLY A 30 -14.02 -8.42 -20.94
C GLY A 30 -14.87 -7.63 -19.95
N GLU A 31 -14.53 -7.69 -18.66
CA GLU A 31 -15.22 -6.94 -17.60
C GLU A 31 -14.71 -5.51 -17.49
N ILE A 32 -13.48 -5.26 -17.93
CA ILE A 32 -12.91 -3.93 -18.14
C ILE A 32 -12.40 -3.82 -19.59
N GLU A 33 -12.57 -2.65 -20.21
CA GLU A 33 -12.02 -2.38 -21.53
C GLU A 33 -10.57 -1.87 -21.39
N PRO A 34 -9.55 -2.60 -21.89
CA PRO A 34 -8.15 -2.25 -21.63
C PRO A 34 -7.69 -0.95 -22.29
N TRP A 35 -8.39 -0.49 -23.34
CA TRP A 35 -8.02 0.72 -24.09
C TRP A 35 -8.90 1.93 -23.76
N ASP A 36 -9.95 1.75 -22.96
CA ASP A 36 -10.91 2.78 -22.58
C ASP A 36 -11.33 2.58 -21.11
N ILE A 37 -10.41 2.92 -20.22
CA ILE A 37 -10.58 2.73 -18.77
C ILE A 37 -11.48 3.83 -18.21
N ASP A 38 -12.68 3.42 -17.77
CA ASP A 38 -13.48 4.20 -16.85
C ASP A 38 -13.07 3.88 -15.41
N ILE A 39 -12.35 4.80 -14.76
CA ILE A 39 -11.87 4.63 -13.38
C ILE A 39 -12.98 4.30 -12.39
N VAL A 40 -14.20 4.80 -12.60
CA VAL A 40 -15.35 4.53 -11.73
C VAL A 40 -15.76 3.06 -11.85
N SER A 41 -15.96 2.60 -13.09
CA SER A 41 -16.35 1.23 -13.43
C SER A 41 -15.28 0.21 -13.05
N VAL A 42 -14.02 0.48 -13.39
CA VAL A 42 -12.89 -0.40 -13.07
C VAL A 42 -12.72 -0.55 -11.57
N THR A 43 -12.84 0.54 -10.80
CA THR A 43 -12.75 0.46 -9.34
C THR A 43 -13.85 -0.43 -8.75
N ASP A 44 -15.09 -0.28 -9.20
CA ASP A 44 -16.20 -1.10 -8.69
C ASP A 44 -16.03 -2.57 -9.08
N THR A 45 -15.60 -2.84 -10.31
CA THR A 45 -15.36 -4.19 -10.82
C THR A 45 -14.22 -4.86 -10.07
N TYR A 46 -13.09 -4.15 -9.88
CA TYR A 46 -11.95 -4.62 -9.09
C TYR A 46 -12.35 -4.95 -7.65
N LEU A 47 -13.11 -4.08 -6.98
CA LEU A 47 -13.59 -4.31 -5.62
C LEU A 47 -14.57 -5.49 -5.53
N SER A 48 -15.41 -5.71 -6.55
CA SER A 48 -16.37 -6.82 -6.57
C SER A 48 -15.70 -8.20 -6.69
N HIS A 49 -14.52 -8.25 -7.30
CA HIS A 49 -13.71 -9.47 -7.44
C HIS A 49 -12.69 -9.66 -6.32
N LEU A 50 -12.64 -8.71 -5.40
CA LEU A 50 -11.70 -8.75 -4.29
C LEU A 50 -12.29 -9.63 -3.18
N ASP A 51 -11.89 -10.89 -3.13
CA ASP A 51 -12.43 -11.84 -2.15
C ASP A 51 -11.81 -11.64 -0.76
N ALA A 52 -12.55 -12.07 0.28
CA ALA A 52 -12.10 -11.96 1.67
C ALA A 52 -10.81 -12.76 1.97
N GLY A 53 -10.46 -13.74 1.13
CA GLY A 53 -9.20 -14.48 1.17
C GLY A 53 -8.02 -13.63 0.68
N ASP A 54 -8.16 -12.99 -0.48
CA ASP A 54 -7.13 -12.14 -1.09
C ASP A 54 -6.78 -10.94 -0.20
N LEU A 55 -7.77 -10.42 0.53
CA LEU A 55 -7.64 -9.32 1.47
C LEU A 55 -6.80 -9.63 2.72
N ARG A 56 -6.85 -10.88 3.18
CA ARG A 56 -6.14 -11.31 4.40
C ARG A 56 -4.67 -11.57 4.14
N THR A 57 -4.33 -11.95 2.91
CA THR A 57 -2.99 -12.41 2.53
C THR A 57 -2.23 -11.34 1.73
N SER A 58 -2.90 -10.58 0.84
CA SER A 58 -2.24 -9.59 -0.03
C SER A 58 -2.46 -8.13 0.43
N GLY A 59 -1.53 -7.61 1.23
CA GLY A 59 -1.49 -6.18 1.60
C GLY A 59 -1.36 -5.24 0.39
N ARG A 60 -0.88 -5.75 -0.75
CA ARG A 60 -0.78 -5.00 -2.03
C ARG A 60 -2.15 -4.81 -2.67
N ALA A 61 -3.05 -5.79 -2.61
CA ALA A 61 -4.40 -5.70 -3.15
C ALA A 61 -5.23 -4.61 -2.45
N LEU A 62 -5.16 -4.58 -1.12
CA LEU A 62 -5.74 -3.52 -0.29
C LEU A 62 -5.16 -2.14 -0.62
N PHE A 63 -3.84 -2.08 -0.82
CA PHE A 63 -3.19 -0.84 -1.20
C PHE A 63 -3.72 -0.34 -2.56
N TYR A 64 -3.78 -1.20 -3.58
CA TYR A 64 -4.29 -0.83 -4.90
C TYR A 64 -5.76 -0.42 -4.84
N ALA A 65 -6.59 -1.16 -4.09
CA ALA A 65 -7.98 -0.77 -3.82
C ALA A 65 -8.09 0.67 -3.25
N SER A 66 -7.23 1.01 -2.29
CA SER A 66 -7.22 2.36 -1.69
C SER A 66 -6.81 3.46 -2.68
N VAL A 67 -5.90 3.14 -3.62
CA VAL A 67 -5.45 4.08 -4.66
C VAL A 67 -6.54 4.26 -5.71
N LEU A 68 -7.16 3.17 -6.17
CA LEU A 68 -8.29 3.19 -7.09
C LEU A 68 -9.46 4.02 -6.54
N LEU A 69 -9.85 3.81 -5.27
CA LEU A 69 -10.87 4.60 -4.60
C LEU A 69 -10.54 6.10 -4.56
N ARG A 70 -9.27 6.46 -4.36
CA ARG A 70 -8.82 7.85 -4.41
C ARG A 70 -8.92 8.43 -5.82
N MET A 71 -8.52 7.68 -6.84
CA MET A 71 -8.63 8.10 -8.24
C MET A 71 -10.10 8.28 -8.64
N LYS A 72 -10.97 7.32 -8.28
CA LYS A 72 -12.43 7.43 -8.45
C LYS A 72 -13.00 8.69 -7.80
N SER A 73 -12.60 9.00 -6.57
CA SER A 73 -13.03 10.23 -5.90
C SER A 73 -12.60 11.49 -6.65
N ASN A 74 -11.40 11.53 -7.22
CA ASN A 74 -10.92 12.68 -7.99
C ASN A 74 -11.69 12.83 -9.31
N GLY A 75 -11.87 11.74 -10.06
CA GLY A 75 -12.59 11.78 -11.34
C GLY A 75 -14.06 12.22 -11.20
N VAL A 76 -14.73 11.84 -10.11
CA VAL A 76 -16.09 12.33 -9.81
C VAL A 76 -16.11 13.84 -9.55
N ILE A 77 -15.08 14.39 -8.92
CA ILE A 77 -14.99 15.83 -8.59
C ILE A 77 -14.63 16.67 -9.82
N GLU A 78 -13.69 16.20 -10.65
CA GLU A 78 -13.25 16.90 -11.87
C GLU A 78 -14.34 16.97 -12.95
N THR A 79 -15.28 16.02 -12.96
CA THR A 79 -16.43 16.05 -13.88
C THR A 79 -17.46 17.13 -13.48
N ASP A 80 -17.48 17.55 -12.21
CA ASP A 80 -18.45 18.51 -11.65
C ASP A 80 -17.92 19.96 -11.69
N GLU A 81 -16.60 20.16 -11.73
CA GLU A 81 -15.95 21.43 -12.07
C GLU A 81 -15.97 21.62 -13.59
N GLY A 82 -17.16 21.99 -14.11
CA GLY A 82 -17.39 22.27 -15.52
C GLY A 82 -16.23 23.01 -16.18
N GLY A 83 -15.77 22.45 -17.30
CA GLY A 83 -14.59 22.89 -18.04
C GLY A 83 -14.46 24.40 -18.09
N ASP A 84 -13.26 24.86 -17.71
CA ASP A 84 -12.81 26.22 -18.02
C ASP A 84 -13.15 26.48 -19.50
N PRO A 85 -13.84 27.58 -19.85
CA PRO A 85 -14.18 27.83 -21.24
C PRO A 85 -12.89 27.75 -22.07
N GLU A 86 -12.89 26.88 -23.09
CA GLU A 86 -11.80 26.85 -24.06
C GLU A 86 -11.54 28.30 -24.50
N PRO A 87 -10.34 28.87 -24.25
CA PRO A 87 -10.01 30.13 -24.88
C PRO A 87 -10.13 29.89 -26.38
N ASP A 88 -10.83 30.80 -27.06
CA ASP A 88 -11.01 30.73 -28.51
C ASP A 88 -9.63 30.52 -29.15
N PRO A 89 -9.42 29.50 -30.00
CA PRO A 89 -8.15 29.30 -30.69
C PRO A 89 -7.68 30.55 -31.47
N PHE A 90 -8.59 31.48 -31.80
CA PHE A 90 -8.24 32.78 -32.36
C PHE A 90 -7.65 33.79 -31.37
N GLU A 91 -7.93 33.72 -30.06
CA GLU A 91 -7.33 34.61 -29.04
C GLU A 91 -5.87 34.25 -28.72
N ALA A 92 -5.49 32.97 -28.83
CA ALA A 92 -4.13 32.52 -28.56
C ALA A 92 -3.13 32.87 -29.68
N TRP A 93 -3.61 32.97 -30.93
CA TRP A 93 -2.76 33.28 -32.08
C TRP A 93 -2.25 34.74 -32.05
N ASP A 94 -2.99 35.64 -31.38
CA ASP A 94 -2.66 37.07 -31.29
C ASP A 94 -1.67 37.39 -30.15
N ALA A 95 -1.35 36.40 -29.30
CA ALA A 95 -0.50 36.56 -28.11
C ALA A 95 0.97 36.12 -28.31
N GLY A 96 1.35 35.64 -29.49
CA GLY A 96 2.71 35.19 -29.78
C GLY A 96 3.69 36.35 -29.97
N GLU A 97 4.68 36.47 -29.09
CA GLU A 97 5.86 37.31 -29.31
C GLU A 97 6.55 36.90 -30.62
N MET A 98 6.56 37.80 -31.59
CA MET A 98 7.28 37.62 -32.85
C MET A 98 8.79 37.48 -32.57
N PRO A 99 9.47 36.45 -33.09
CA PRO A 99 10.92 36.33 -32.97
C PRO A 99 11.62 37.56 -33.55
N GLU A 100 12.67 38.07 -32.90
CA GLU A 100 13.41 39.28 -33.36
C GLU A 100 14.01 39.15 -34.77
N ASP A 101 14.15 37.90 -35.27
CA ASP A 101 14.62 37.53 -36.62
C ASP A 101 13.54 37.70 -37.71
N GLY A 102 12.26 37.86 -37.36
CA GLY A 102 11.18 37.97 -38.33
C GLY A 102 10.91 36.69 -39.13
N SER A 103 11.49 35.56 -38.70
CA SER A 103 11.10 34.23 -39.14
C SER A 103 9.71 33.91 -38.58
N VAL A 104 8.84 33.40 -39.46
CA VAL A 104 7.55 32.84 -39.02
C VAL A 104 7.88 31.54 -38.28
N PRO A 105 7.45 31.37 -37.01
CA PRO A 105 7.58 30.10 -36.31
C PRO A 105 7.01 28.98 -37.20
N ASP A 106 7.69 27.83 -37.29
CA ASP A 106 7.15 26.70 -38.05
C ASP A 106 5.78 26.34 -37.44
N PRO A 107 4.70 26.35 -38.24
CA PRO A 107 3.37 26.00 -37.75
C PRO A 107 3.32 24.61 -37.11
N ILE A 108 4.23 23.70 -37.52
CA ILE A 108 4.33 22.35 -36.94
C ILE A 108 5.01 22.40 -35.58
N ASP A 109 6.14 23.07 -35.44
CA ASP A 109 6.85 23.19 -34.15
C ASP A 109 5.97 23.88 -33.09
N SER A 110 5.23 24.92 -33.49
CA SER A 110 4.30 25.62 -32.58
C SER A 110 3.10 24.75 -32.18
N LEU A 111 2.67 23.84 -33.06
CA LEU A 111 1.62 22.88 -32.78
C LEU A 111 2.14 21.76 -31.86
N GLU A 112 3.34 21.24 -32.12
CA GLU A 112 4.01 20.23 -31.30
C GLU A 112 4.23 20.74 -29.87
N ASP A 113 4.75 21.96 -29.70
CA ASP A 113 4.92 22.59 -28.39
C ASP A 113 3.58 22.76 -27.63
N GLU A 114 2.51 23.15 -28.32
CA GLU A 114 1.18 23.26 -27.70
C GLU A 114 0.58 21.88 -27.41
N MET A 115 0.82 20.88 -28.25
CA MET A 115 0.41 19.49 -28.02
C MET A 115 1.12 18.90 -26.80
N ASP A 116 2.44 19.07 -26.68
CA ASP A 116 3.23 18.64 -25.53
C ASP A 116 2.76 19.35 -24.26
N ARG A 117 2.56 20.67 -24.32
CA ARG A 117 2.05 21.46 -23.19
C ARG A 117 0.64 21.06 -22.77
N ARG A 118 -0.22 20.61 -23.70
CA ARG A 118 -1.56 20.08 -23.40
C ARG A 118 -1.49 18.68 -22.83
N LEU A 119 -0.65 17.81 -23.38
CA LEU A 119 -0.42 16.46 -22.87
C LEU A 119 0.13 16.52 -21.44
N ASP A 120 1.13 17.34 -21.15
CA ASP A 120 1.67 17.53 -19.80
C ASP A 120 0.61 18.01 -18.79
N ARG A 121 -0.26 18.94 -19.21
CA ARG A 121 -1.39 19.42 -18.38
C ARG A 121 -2.44 18.33 -18.16
N LYS A 122 -2.73 17.53 -19.19
CA LYS A 122 -3.64 16.38 -19.10
C LYS A 122 -3.07 15.30 -18.20
N GLN A 123 -1.77 14.96 -18.31
CA GLN A 123 -1.11 13.99 -17.44
C GLN A 123 -1.06 14.44 -15.98
N ALA A 124 -0.93 15.75 -15.72
CA ALA A 124 -0.94 16.29 -14.36
C ALA A 124 -2.33 16.26 -13.68
N ARG A 125 -3.41 16.00 -14.43
CA ARG A 125 -4.82 16.08 -13.99
C ARG A 125 -5.73 14.96 -14.54
N GLY A 126 -5.17 13.94 -15.17
CA GLY A 126 -5.95 12.94 -15.91
C GLY A 126 -6.13 11.66 -15.11
N ASN A 127 -7.32 11.07 -15.17
CA ASN A 127 -7.48 9.66 -14.84
C ASN A 127 -6.81 8.81 -15.93
N PRO A 128 -6.29 7.62 -15.60
CA PRO A 128 -5.69 6.72 -16.57
C PRO A 128 -6.73 6.30 -17.62
N GLU A 129 -6.37 6.36 -18.91
CA GLU A 129 -7.26 6.05 -20.03
C GLU A 129 -7.07 4.63 -20.55
N THR A 130 -5.91 4.03 -20.28
CA THR A 130 -5.59 2.64 -20.65
C THR A 130 -5.19 1.80 -19.44
N LEU A 131 -5.31 0.48 -19.58
CA LEU A 131 -4.92 -0.46 -18.53
C LEU A 131 -3.43 -0.35 -18.18
N ASP A 132 -2.58 -0.10 -19.18
CA ASP A 132 -1.14 0.08 -18.96
C ASP A 132 -0.85 1.33 -18.12
N GLU A 133 -1.50 2.46 -18.43
CA GLU A 133 -1.41 3.69 -17.64
C GLU A 133 -1.92 3.46 -16.22
N LEU A 134 -3.06 2.79 -16.05
CA LEU A 134 -3.61 2.46 -14.75
C LEU A 134 -2.62 1.63 -13.92
N VAL A 135 -2.06 0.57 -14.49
CA VAL A 135 -1.06 -0.28 -13.83
C VAL A 135 0.20 0.52 -13.51
N HIS A 136 0.64 1.40 -14.42
CA HIS A 136 1.77 2.27 -14.20
C HIS A 136 1.55 3.16 -12.98
N GLU A 137 0.41 3.86 -12.91
CA GLU A 137 0.07 4.73 -11.79
C GLU A 137 -0.05 3.99 -10.46
N LEU A 138 -0.65 2.80 -10.45
CA LEU A 138 -0.74 1.96 -9.25
C LEU A 138 0.65 1.56 -8.74
N ARG A 139 1.55 1.15 -9.64
CA ARG A 139 2.96 0.84 -9.29
C ARG A 139 3.74 2.07 -8.87
N ASP A 140 3.50 3.23 -9.49
CA ASP A 140 4.16 4.48 -9.12
C ASP A 140 3.71 4.94 -7.72
N ALA A 141 2.40 4.85 -7.42
CA ALA A 141 1.85 5.10 -6.09
C ALA A 141 2.42 4.15 -5.03
N GLU A 142 2.60 2.88 -5.39
CA GLU A 142 3.23 1.86 -4.55
C GLU A 142 4.68 2.21 -4.21
N ARG A 143 5.45 2.64 -5.22
CA ARG A 143 6.84 3.09 -5.05
C ARG A 143 6.96 4.34 -4.19
N ARG A 144 6.03 5.30 -4.30
CA ARG A 144 6.07 6.57 -3.54
C ARG A 144 5.74 6.41 -2.05
N ARG A 145 4.85 5.46 -1.69
CA ARG A 145 4.46 5.23 -0.28
C ARG A 145 5.41 4.33 0.49
N ARG A 146 6.08 3.41 -0.19
CA ARG A 146 7.04 2.51 0.44
C ARG A 146 8.33 3.30 0.65
N TRP A 147 8.46 3.92 1.82
CA TRP A 147 9.64 3.78 2.69
C TRP A 147 9.65 4.84 3.80
N LYS A 148 9.69 4.36 5.05
CA LYS A 148 10.30 5.16 6.12
C LYS A 148 11.81 5.03 5.93
N PRO A 149 12.52 6.12 5.58
CA PRO A 149 13.95 6.03 5.25
C PRO A 149 14.79 5.64 6.46
N SER A 150 14.40 6.07 7.65
CA SER A 150 15.08 5.71 8.89
C SER A 150 14.20 5.96 10.11
N ARG A 151 14.62 5.42 11.25
CA ARG A 151 14.09 5.80 12.56
C ARG A 151 15.24 6.12 13.51
N THR A 152 15.13 7.24 14.20
CA THR A 152 16.15 7.70 15.14
C THR A 152 15.70 7.45 16.57
N TYR A 153 16.56 6.80 17.35
CA TYR A 153 16.37 6.52 18.77
C TYR A 153 17.43 7.26 19.59
N ASP A 154 17.03 7.81 20.73
CA ASP A 154 17.98 8.31 21.72
C ASP A 154 18.32 7.17 22.69
N THR A 155 19.51 6.59 22.58
CA THR A 155 19.95 5.47 23.42
C THR A 155 20.89 5.91 24.53
N THR A 156 21.00 7.21 24.81
CA THR A 156 21.95 7.79 25.77
C THR A 156 21.89 7.14 27.15
N ASP A 157 20.69 6.83 27.64
CA ASP A 157 20.44 6.23 28.96
C ASP A 157 20.48 4.70 28.99
N SER A 158 20.83 4.05 27.87
CA SER A 158 20.71 2.59 27.78
C SER A 158 21.69 1.87 28.71
N PRO A 159 21.26 0.80 29.43
CA PRO A 159 22.05 0.23 30.52
C PRO A 159 23.33 -0.52 30.10
N ARG A 160 23.37 -1.17 28.93
CA ARG A 160 24.53 -1.92 28.38
C ARG A 160 24.40 -2.07 26.87
N GLY A 161 25.52 -2.27 26.15
CA GLY A 161 25.54 -2.84 24.79
C GLY A 161 25.37 -1.87 23.62
N PHE A 162 25.27 -0.56 23.86
CA PHE A 162 25.05 0.42 22.79
C PHE A 162 26.13 1.49 22.80
N GLN A 163 26.57 1.94 21.63
CA GLN A 163 27.23 3.24 21.52
C GLN A 163 26.26 4.28 22.10
N ARG A 164 26.60 4.87 23.25
CA ARG A 164 25.77 5.90 23.89
C ARG A 164 25.59 7.08 22.93
N GLY A 165 24.35 7.41 22.58
CA GLY A 165 24.02 8.58 21.77
C GLY A 165 22.77 8.39 20.91
N THR A 166 22.57 9.27 19.95
CA THR A 166 21.48 9.20 18.99
C THR A 166 21.81 8.18 17.89
N GLN A 167 21.08 7.07 17.83
CA GLN A 167 21.24 6.04 16.82
C GLN A 167 20.16 6.15 15.75
N THR A 168 20.56 6.14 14.48
CA THR A 168 19.62 6.17 13.34
C THR A 168 19.66 4.84 12.65
N LEU A 169 18.54 4.12 12.68
CA LEU A 169 18.35 2.85 12.00
C LEU A 169 17.90 3.13 10.56
N ASP A 170 18.74 2.80 9.58
CA ASP A 170 18.41 2.82 8.15
C ASP A 170 17.93 1.42 7.74
N TYR A 171 16.76 1.35 7.12
CA TYR A 171 16.16 0.09 6.67
C TYR A 171 16.62 -0.36 5.27
N ARG A 172 17.48 0.41 4.58
CA ARG A 172 17.94 0.12 3.20
C ARG A 172 19.22 -0.69 3.10
N SER A 173 20.11 -0.55 4.07
CA SER A 173 21.41 -1.21 4.03
C SER A 173 21.23 -2.65 4.51
N GLY A 174 21.44 -3.63 3.64
CA GLY A 174 21.58 -5.02 4.08
C GLY A 174 22.66 -5.13 5.15
N ASP A 175 22.53 -6.11 6.05
CA ASP A 175 23.41 -6.29 7.22
C ASP A 175 24.91 -6.45 6.86
N ASP A 176 25.24 -6.65 5.58
CA ASP A 176 26.60 -6.84 5.06
C ASP A 176 27.58 -5.67 5.27
N LEU A 177 27.09 -4.45 5.51
CA LEU A 177 27.93 -3.26 5.75
C LEU A 177 27.88 -2.75 7.20
N ARG A 178 27.25 -3.50 8.11
CA ARG A 178 27.05 -3.05 9.49
C ARG A 178 28.28 -3.30 10.35
N ILE A 179 28.51 -2.39 11.29
CA ILE A 179 29.52 -2.57 12.33
C ILE A 179 29.05 -3.72 13.22
N GLU A 180 29.96 -4.60 13.66
CA GLU A 180 29.66 -5.81 14.46
C GLU A 180 28.84 -5.59 15.75
N ASP A 181 28.61 -4.33 16.16
CA ASP A 181 27.83 -3.91 17.34
C ASP A 181 26.50 -3.17 17.00
N GLU A 182 26.07 -3.13 15.74
CA GLU A 182 24.77 -2.56 15.36
C GLU A 182 23.62 -3.59 15.42
N PRO A 183 22.45 -3.25 15.98
CA PRO A 183 21.34 -4.19 16.11
C PRO A 183 20.75 -4.57 14.75
N SER A 184 20.78 -5.86 14.40
CA SER A 184 20.21 -6.37 13.14
C SER A 184 18.68 -6.21 13.12
N ALA A 185 18.09 -6.35 11.94
CA ALA A 185 16.63 -6.44 11.83
C ALA A 185 16.08 -7.64 12.63
N GLU A 186 16.85 -8.74 12.70
CA GLU A 186 16.52 -9.96 13.43
C GLU A 186 16.53 -9.74 14.96
N ASP A 187 17.47 -8.96 15.50
CA ASP A 187 17.55 -8.67 16.94
C ASP A 187 16.33 -7.89 17.47
N VAL A 188 15.74 -7.04 16.61
CA VAL A 188 14.59 -6.19 16.95
C VAL A 188 13.26 -6.88 16.66
N THR A 189 13.16 -7.61 15.54
CA THR A 189 11.91 -8.27 15.15
C THR A 189 11.76 -9.67 15.76
N GLY A 190 12.87 -10.34 16.06
CA GLY A 190 12.91 -11.64 16.71
C GLY A 190 12.43 -11.61 18.17
N THR A 191 12.44 -10.45 18.83
CA THR A 191 11.87 -10.30 20.18
C THR A 191 10.34 -10.10 20.19
N ALA A 192 9.74 -9.66 19.07
CA ALA A 192 8.30 -9.39 19.00
C ALA A 192 7.43 -10.65 18.86
N HIS A 193 8.02 -11.80 18.52
CA HIS A 193 7.30 -13.05 18.25
C HIS A 193 7.58 -14.18 19.26
N VAL A 194 8.17 -13.86 20.41
CA VAL A 194 8.57 -14.85 21.44
C VAL A 194 7.59 -14.92 22.62
N GLU A 195 6.50 -14.16 22.59
CA GLU A 195 5.45 -14.33 23.59
C GLU A 195 4.54 -15.48 23.20
N ASP A 196 4.58 -16.56 23.96
CA ASP A 196 3.64 -17.67 23.86
C ASP A 196 2.30 -17.22 24.44
N ILE A 197 1.49 -16.58 23.58
CA ILE A 197 0.19 -16.01 23.94
C ILE A 197 -0.73 -17.08 24.55
N GLU A 198 -0.66 -18.32 24.06
CA GLU A 198 -1.47 -19.43 24.56
C GLU A 198 -1.06 -19.82 25.99
N ALA A 199 0.24 -19.85 26.29
CA ALA A 199 0.73 -20.06 27.65
C ALA A 199 0.31 -18.94 28.61
N ILE A 200 0.32 -17.69 28.14
CA ILE A 200 -0.13 -16.51 28.91
C ILE A 200 -1.63 -16.60 29.21
N ILE A 201 -2.46 -16.88 28.19
CA ILE A 201 -3.91 -17.06 28.36
C ILE A 201 -4.18 -18.19 29.35
N SER A 202 -3.52 -19.34 29.19
CA SER A 202 -3.69 -20.49 30.09
C SER A 202 -3.32 -20.16 31.54
N GLY A 203 -2.26 -19.38 31.76
CA GLY A 203 -1.86 -18.91 33.10
C GLY A 203 -2.88 -17.98 33.75
N VAL A 204 -3.43 -17.04 32.96
CA VAL A 204 -4.48 -16.13 33.44
C VAL A 204 -5.77 -16.89 33.73
N GLU A 205 -6.19 -17.80 32.85
CA GLU A 205 -7.38 -18.64 33.06
C GLU A 205 -7.25 -19.49 34.32
N HIS A 206 -6.10 -20.15 34.52
CA HIS A 206 -5.88 -20.96 35.71
C HIS A 206 -6.04 -20.14 36.99
N THR A 207 -5.45 -18.95 37.04
CA THR A 207 -5.55 -18.04 38.18
C THR A 207 -6.99 -17.58 38.42
N LEU A 208 -7.75 -17.29 37.35
CA LEU A 208 -9.17 -16.93 37.46
C LEU A 208 -10.01 -18.09 37.99
N TYR A 209 -9.81 -19.31 37.49
CA TYR A 209 -10.53 -20.49 37.96
C TYR A 209 -10.29 -20.76 39.44
N GLU A 210 -9.05 -20.63 39.95
CA GLU A 210 -8.76 -20.76 41.38
C GLU A 210 -9.57 -19.77 42.24
N GLN A 211 -9.70 -18.51 41.78
CA GLN A 211 -10.45 -17.50 42.51
C GLN A 211 -11.96 -17.76 42.48
N PHE A 212 -12.50 -18.20 41.34
CA PHE A 212 -13.92 -18.52 41.20
C PHE A 212 -14.30 -19.82 41.91
N ASP A 213 -13.45 -20.85 41.88
CA ASP A 213 -13.62 -22.09 42.63
C ASP A 213 -13.56 -21.87 44.15
N ALA A 214 -12.83 -20.83 44.59
CA ALA A 214 -12.86 -20.36 45.98
C ALA A 214 -14.17 -19.64 46.38
N GLY A 215 -15.14 -19.53 45.46
CA GLY A 215 -16.48 -19.00 45.71
C GLY A 215 -16.58 -17.47 45.62
N ARG A 216 -15.61 -16.80 44.98
CA ARG A 216 -15.70 -15.37 44.70
C ARG A 216 -16.58 -15.16 43.45
N GLU A 217 -17.38 -14.09 43.43
CA GLU A 217 -18.18 -13.70 42.26
C GLU A 217 -17.44 -12.71 41.34
N GLU A 218 -16.43 -12.02 41.85
CA GLU A 218 -15.66 -11.03 41.12
C GLU A 218 -14.18 -11.05 41.52
N VAL A 219 -13.31 -10.73 40.56
CA VAL A 219 -11.85 -10.63 40.71
C VAL A 219 -11.40 -9.32 40.08
N LEU A 220 -10.63 -8.52 40.80
CA LEU A 220 -10.11 -7.25 40.29
C LEU A 220 -8.89 -7.50 39.41
N TYR A 221 -8.73 -6.69 38.36
CA TYR A 221 -7.57 -6.77 37.46
C TYR A 221 -6.23 -6.68 38.21
N ALA A 222 -6.13 -5.82 39.24
CA ALA A 222 -4.92 -5.67 40.05
C ALA A 222 -4.52 -6.96 40.81
N GLU A 223 -5.45 -7.91 41.02
CA GLU A 223 -5.17 -9.19 41.68
C GLU A 223 -4.57 -10.23 40.71
N ILE A 224 -4.78 -10.05 39.40
CA ILE A 224 -4.34 -10.98 38.35
C ILE A 224 -3.34 -10.36 37.36
N GLU A 225 -2.97 -9.09 37.54
CA GLU A 225 -2.10 -8.37 36.60
C GLU A 225 -0.71 -9.01 36.45
N SER A 226 -0.26 -9.79 37.44
CA SER A 226 1.00 -10.53 37.38
C SER A 226 0.88 -11.92 36.75
N ALA A 227 -0.34 -12.42 36.52
CA ALA A 227 -0.56 -13.77 35.99
C ALA A 227 -0.15 -13.89 34.51
N GLY A 228 -0.23 -12.79 33.75
CA GLY A 228 0.10 -12.74 32.33
C GLY A 228 1.57 -12.39 32.00
N GLY A 229 2.46 -12.30 33.00
CA GLY A 229 3.86 -11.95 32.78
C GLY A 229 4.15 -10.45 32.78
N SER A 230 5.25 -10.03 32.14
CA SER A 230 5.76 -8.66 32.24
C SER A 230 4.95 -7.66 31.40
N ARG A 231 4.64 -6.51 32.00
CA ARG A 231 4.01 -5.38 31.32
C ARG A 231 4.92 -4.87 30.19
N VAL A 232 4.41 -4.83 28.96
CA VAL A 232 5.09 -4.13 27.84
C VAL A 232 5.23 -2.67 28.22
N GLN A 233 6.46 -2.22 28.50
CA GLN A 233 6.79 -0.81 28.61
C GLN A 233 7.07 -0.28 27.20
N THR A 234 6.08 0.42 26.63
CA THR A 234 6.23 1.21 25.39
C THR A 234 6.81 2.58 25.67
#